data_AF-A0A659SFI9-F1
#
_entry.id   AF-A0A659SFI9-F1
#
_cell.length_a   1.000
_cell.length_b   1.000
_cell.length_c   1.000
_cell.angle_alpha   90.00
_cell.angle_beta   90.00
_cell.angle_gamma   90.00
#
_symmetry.space_group_name_H-M   'P 1'
#
loop_
_entity.id
_entity.type
_entity.pdbx_description
1 polymer ?
#
loop_
_entity_poly.entity_id
_entity_poly.type
_entity_poly.pdbx_seq_one_letter_code
_entity_poly.pdbx_strand_id
1 'polypeptide(L)'
;RAGSRARRCEYEPDGETGKHYLSDAFSFGGEQKLQLKETDALPGGERANLRIITQNRLALNQITAVLPDESKVIMSSLRQFSGTRPLYTLADDGLLTNNQSGVKYRPNNDSGYYQSINADGSWGDEKLSPGYTVTIGAKNFNNVLTDIFIQKTFLAIKLFTVDLYDLTIVLYIYVRKFFA
;
A
#
# COMPACT_ATOMS: atom_id res chain seq x y z
N ARG A 1 20.30 0.73 32.50
CA ARG A 1 20.11 2.21 32.58
C ARG A 1 21.06 2.85 31.57
N ALA A 2 20.66 2.97 30.30
CA ALA A 2 21.46 3.63 29.27
C ALA A 2 21.16 5.14 29.36
N GLY A 3 22.14 5.91 29.80
CA GLY A 3 22.03 7.36 29.95
C GLY A 3 21.61 8.04 28.65
N SER A 4 20.94 9.18 28.80
CA SER A 4 20.53 10.09 27.73
C SER A 4 21.76 10.61 26.97
N ARG A 5 22.32 9.79 26.09
CA ARG A 5 23.23 10.29 25.06
C ARG A 5 22.37 11.09 24.09
N ALA A 6 22.71 12.37 23.92
CA ALA A 6 22.18 13.21 22.87
C ALA A 6 22.33 12.48 21.53
N ARG A 7 21.20 12.18 20.88
CA ARG A 7 21.16 11.48 19.59
C ARG A 7 21.03 12.50 18.47
N ARG A 8 21.61 12.18 17.33
CA ARG A 8 21.69 13.07 16.18
C ARG A 8 21.42 12.29 14.91
N CYS A 9 20.61 12.85 14.03
CA CYS A 9 20.38 12.31 12.70
C CYS A 9 21.33 13.00 11.73
N GLU A 10 22.11 12.18 11.02
CA GLU A 10 22.97 12.59 9.91
C GLU A 10 22.28 12.19 8.61
N TYR A 11 22.23 13.12 7.65
CA TYR A 11 21.73 12.88 6.30
C TYR A 11 22.77 13.35 5.28
N GLU A 12 23.05 12.49 4.31
CA GLU A 12 23.96 12.75 3.20
C GLU A 12 23.20 12.41 1.91
N PRO A 13 22.97 13.38 1.00
CA PRO A 13 22.28 13.12 -0.26
C PRO A 13 23.17 12.32 -1.23
N ASP A 14 22.59 11.34 -1.93
CA ASP A 14 23.28 10.56 -2.97
C ASP A 14 23.58 11.46 -4.19
N GLY A 15 24.87 11.77 -4.40
CA GLY A 15 25.37 12.42 -5.63
C GLY A 15 25.82 13.88 -5.48
N GLU A 16 27.11 14.09 -5.74
CA GLU A 16 27.78 15.32 -6.19
C GLU A 16 27.89 16.57 -5.30
N THR A 17 27.24 16.69 -4.14
CA THR A 17 27.33 17.94 -3.35
C THR A 17 28.27 17.91 -2.14
N GLY A 18 28.66 16.75 -1.61
CA GLY A 18 29.56 16.68 -0.43
C GLY A 18 29.02 17.38 0.82
N LYS A 19 27.72 17.68 0.86
CA LYS A 19 27.05 18.40 1.94
C LYS A 19 26.53 17.41 2.97
N HIS A 20 26.93 17.59 4.22
CA HIS A 20 26.38 16.82 5.33
C HIS A 20 25.34 17.64 6.08
N TYR A 21 24.27 16.98 6.50
CA TYR A 21 23.18 17.60 7.24
C TYR A 21 23.06 16.94 8.60
N LEU A 22 22.89 17.75 9.64
CA LEU A 22 22.91 17.28 11.01
C LEU A 22 21.80 17.92 11.84
N SER A 23 21.04 17.09 12.55
CA SER A 23 20.01 17.58 13.46
C SER A 23 20.60 18.12 14.77
N ASP A 24 19.78 18.85 15.51
CA ASP A 24 20.02 19.06 16.94
C ASP A 24 19.77 17.75 17.73
N ALA A 25 20.15 17.74 19.01
CA ALA A 25 19.98 16.59 19.87
C ALA A 25 18.49 16.26 20.09
N PHE A 26 18.11 15.00 19.92
CA PHE A 26 16.73 14.57 20.11
C PHE A 26 16.60 13.30 20.97
N SER A 27 15.37 13.03 21.42
CA SER A 27 14.99 11.82 22.13
C SER A 27 13.86 11.11 21.39
N PHE A 28 13.87 9.77 21.42
CA PHE A 28 12.79 8.98 20.85
C PHE A 28 11.49 9.20 21.60
N GLY A 29 10.41 9.46 20.86
CA GLY A 29 9.07 9.63 21.41
C GLY A 29 8.14 10.26 20.38
N GLY A 30 7.17 9.47 19.89
CA GLY A 30 6.13 9.93 18.98
C GLY A 30 6.62 10.51 17.65
N GLU A 31 5.67 11.07 16.90
CA GLU A 31 5.94 11.83 15.68
C GLU A 31 6.69 13.12 16.01
N GLN A 32 7.85 13.32 15.38
CA GLN A 32 8.67 14.51 15.59
C GLN A 32 9.31 14.97 14.29
N LYS A 33 9.44 16.29 14.15
CA LYS A 33 10.12 16.93 13.03
C LYS A 33 11.50 17.42 13.48
N LEU A 34 12.55 16.99 12.80
CA LEU A 34 13.92 17.39 13.10
C LEU A 34 14.42 18.32 12.00
N GLN A 35 14.67 19.58 12.35
CA GLN A 35 15.34 20.51 11.44
C GLN A 35 16.80 20.09 11.30
N LEU A 36 17.24 19.88 10.06
CA LEU A 36 18.62 19.60 9.72
C LEU A 36 19.35 20.89 9.38
N LYS A 37 20.61 21.00 9.82
CA LYS A 37 21.51 22.10 9.47
C LYS A 37 22.64 21.56 8.61
N GLU A 38 22.99 22.27 7.55
CA GLU A 38 24.17 21.98 6.75
C GLU A 38 25.42 22.17 7.64
N THR A 39 26.34 21.20 7.60
CA THR A 39 27.56 21.20 8.38
C THR A 39 28.63 20.41 7.64
N ASP A 40 29.86 20.92 7.62
CA ASP A 40 31.02 20.15 7.13
C ASP A 40 31.64 19.29 8.26
N ALA A 41 31.22 19.53 9.51
CA ALA A 41 31.72 18.81 10.66
C ALA A 41 30.99 17.48 10.89
N LEU A 42 31.76 16.39 10.94
CA LEU A 42 31.27 15.07 11.35
C LEU A 42 30.76 15.12 12.80
N PRO A 43 29.67 14.39 13.12
CA PRO A 43 29.18 14.30 14.49
C PRO A 43 30.23 13.69 15.41
N GLY A 44 30.50 14.34 16.54
CA GLY A 44 31.48 13.85 17.53
C GLY A 44 31.08 12.58 18.30
N GLY A 45 29.97 11.94 17.93
CA GLY A 45 29.49 10.70 18.55
C GLY A 45 29.73 9.49 17.66
N GLU A 46 29.99 8.32 18.26
CA GLU A 46 30.14 7.06 17.54
C GLU A 46 28.82 6.67 16.84
N ARG A 47 28.90 6.23 15.57
CA ARG A 47 27.74 5.78 14.81
C ARG A 47 27.07 4.60 15.51
N ALA A 48 25.75 4.70 15.70
CA ALA A 48 24.97 3.65 16.37
C ALA A 48 25.02 2.34 15.57
N ASN A 49 25.15 1.21 16.27
CA ASN A 49 25.14 -0.10 15.62
C ASN A 49 23.74 -0.48 15.12
N LEU A 50 23.69 -1.45 14.19
CA LEU A 50 22.43 -1.89 13.57
C LEU A 50 21.43 -2.45 14.59
N ARG A 51 21.91 -3.08 15.69
CA ARG A 51 21.06 -3.60 16.76
C ARG A 51 20.26 -2.49 17.44
N ILE A 52 20.90 -1.36 17.77
CA ILE A 52 20.27 -0.21 18.40
C ILE A 52 19.26 0.43 17.44
N ILE A 53 19.59 0.52 16.16
CA ILE A 53 18.68 1.04 15.12
C ILE A 53 17.41 0.17 15.03
N THR A 54 17.57 -1.15 14.92
CA THR A 54 16.43 -2.09 14.82
C THR A 54 15.54 -2.07 16.07
N GLN A 55 16.13 -1.89 17.26
CA GLN A 55 15.40 -1.75 18.52
C GLN A 55 14.52 -0.50 18.56
N ASN A 56 14.99 0.60 17.96
CA ASN A 56 14.30 1.89 17.96
C ASN A 56 13.57 2.19 16.64
N ARG A 57 13.45 1.21 15.73
CA ARG A 57 12.91 1.38 14.37
C ARG A 57 11.54 2.06 14.31
N LEU A 58 10.65 1.74 15.26
CA LEU A 58 9.30 2.33 15.30
C LEU A 58 9.36 3.82 15.60
N ALA A 59 10.20 4.22 16.55
CA ALA A 59 10.41 5.64 16.85
C ALA A 59 11.17 6.35 15.73
N LEU A 60 12.14 5.70 15.08
CA LEU A 60 12.86 6.26 13.93
C LEU A 60 11.95 6.48 12.71
N ASN A 61 11.00 5.58 12.44
CA ASN A 61 10.00 5.74 11.38
C ASN A 61 9.06 6.93 11.60
N GLN A 62 8.93 7.41 12.84
CA GLN A 62 8.10 8.56 13.21
C GLN A 62 8.86 9.89 13.10
N ILE A 63 10.16 9.85 12.77
CA ILE A 63 10.98 11.05 12.59
C ILE A 63 10.86 11.52 11.15
N THR A 64 10.43 12.78 10.98
CA THR A 64 10.53 13.50 9.72
C THR A 64 11.68 14.49 9.81
N ALA A 65 12.77 14.24 9.09
CA ALA A 65 13.85 15.20 8.96
C ALA A 65 13.49 16.25 7.90
N VAL A 66 13.72 17.53 8.20
CA VAL A 66 13.42 18.65 7.30
C VAL A 66 14.74 19.35 6.98
N LEU A 67 15.06 19.43 5.69
CA LEU A 67 16.26 20.10 5.21
C LEU A 67 16.12 21.63 5.23
N PRO A 68 17.23 22.39 5.08
CA PRO A 68 17.19 23.84 4.93
C PRO A 68 16.35 24.35 3.74
N ASP A 69 16.12 23.51 2.71
CA ASP A 69 15.27 23.79 1.55
C ASP A 69 13.79 23.40 1.76
N GLU A 70 13.39 23.13 3.01
CA GLU A 70 12.07 22.63 3.43
C GLU A 70 11.70 21.23 2.91
N SER A 71 12.61 20.54 2.21
CA SER A 71 12.36 19.18 1.77
C SER A 71 12.30 18.22 2.96
N LYS A 72 11.37 17.26 2.89
CA LYS A 72 11.10 16.30 3.97
C LYS A 72 11.69 14.95 3.61
N VAL A 73 12.44 14.40 4.56
CA VAL A 73 13.16 13.13 4.43
C VAL A 73 12.74 12.25 5.59
N ILE A 74 12.33 11.02 5.30
CA ILE A 74 11.93 10.03 6.29
C ILE A 74 12.80 8.79 6.15
N MET A 75 12.78 7.90 7.15
CA MET A 75 13.53 6.66 7.10
C MET A 75 12.94 5.72 6.04
N SER A 76 13.67 5.48 4.94
CA SER A 76 13.26 4.54 3.89
C SER A 76 13.85 3.16 4.09
N SER A 77 15.01 3.07 4.74
CA SER A 77 15.61 1.83 5.21
C SER A 77 16.28 2.04 6.56
N LEU A 78 16.67 0.96 7.23
CA LEU A 78 17.39 1.06 8.52
C LEU A 78 18.72 1.84 8.43
N ARG A 79 19.25 2.06 7.23
CA ARG A 79 20.52 2.77 7.03
C ARG A 79 20.35 4.09 6.27
N GLN A 80 19.17 4.37 5.74
CA GLN A 80 18.97 5.46 4.81
C GLN A 80 17.69 6.23 5.14
N PHE A 81 17.85 7.54 5.11
CA PHE A 81 16.76 8.49 5.06
C PHE A 81 16.65 8.95 3.61
N SER A 82 15.44 9.03 3.06
CA SER A 82 15.23 9.55 1.70
C SER A 82 14.02 10.45 1.64
N GLY A 83 14.09 11.42 0.72
CA GLY A 83 12.97 12.30 0.42
C GLY A 83 11.76 11.47 0.04
N THR A 84 10.67 11.59 0.79
CA THR A 84 9.40 10.97 0.40
C THR A 84 8.48 12.08 -0.06
N ARG A 85 8.30 12.14 -1.38
CA ARG A 85 7.24 12.95 -1.99
C ARG A 85 6.04 12.03 -2.15
N PRO A 86 4.82 12.47 -1.82
CA PRO A 86 3.64 11.70 -2.14
C PRO A 86 3.68 11.36 -3.63
N LEU A 87 3.46 10.09 -3.98
CA LEU A 87 3.44 9.70 -5.40
C LEU A 87 2.24 10.30 -6.13
N TYR A 88 1.17 10.58 -5.39
CA TYR A 88 -0.08 11.10 -5.94
C TYR A 88 -0.55 12.33 -5.17
N THR A 89 -1.08 13.30 -5.90
CA THR A 89 -1.77 14.47 -5.35
C THR A 89 -3.23 14.45 -5.78
N LEU A 90 -4.14 14.61 -4.84
CA LEU A 90 -5.57 14.76 -5.11
C LEU A 90 -5.87 16.24 -5.36
N ALA A 91 -6.46 16.54 -6.51
CA ALA A 91 -6.97 17.86 -6.85
C ALA A 91 -8.41 18.05 -6.35
N ASP A 92 -8.86 19.30 -6.26
CA ASP A 92 -10.18 19.67 -5.72
C ASP A 92 -11.36 19.08 -6.51
N ASP A 93 -11.15 18.77 -7.78
CA ASP A 93 -12.11 18.11 -8.68
C ASP A 93 -12.14 16.57 -8.54
N GLY A 94 -11.40 16.02 -7.57
CA GLY A 94 -11.31 14.58 -7.30
C GLY A 94 -10.36 13.83 -8.25
N LEU A 95 -9.57 14.54 -9.05
CA LEU A 95 -8.57 13.95 -9.94
C LEU A 95 -7.28 13.64 -9.19
N LEU A 96 -6.76 12.44 -9.39
CA LEU A 96 -5.51 11.99 -8.80
C LEU A 96 -4.39 12.18 -9.83
N THR A 97 -3.37 12.98 -9.53
CA THR A 97 -2.22 13.20 -10.42
C THR A 97 -0.98 12.50 -9.87
N ASN A 98 -0.31 11.70 -10.69
CA ASN A 98 0.97 11.11 -10.34
C ASN A 98 2.08 12.16 -10.43
N ASN A 99 2.76 12.43 -9.31
CA ASN A 99 3.79 13.45 -9.19
C ASN A 99 5.13 13.06 -9.85
N GLN A 100 5.29 11.80 -10.28
CA GLN A 100 6.46 11.33 -11.04
C GLN A 100 6.23 11.39 -12.55
N SER A 101 5.10 10.86 -13.02
CA SER A 101 4.81 10.76 -14.46
C SER A 101 3.94 11.90 -15.00
N GLY A 102 3.24 12.64 -14.14
CA GLY A 102 2.25 13.63 -14.53
C GLY A 102 0.92 13.04 -15.01
N VAL A 103 0.79 11.71 -15.04
CA VAL A 103 -0.44 11.04 -15.48
C VAL A 103 -1.58 11.33 -14.51
N LYS A 104 -2.75 11.57 -15.08
CA LYS A 104 -3.99 11.90 -14.37
C LYS A 104 -4.89 10.68 -14.33
N TYR A 105 -5.52 10.44 -13.18
CA TYR A 105 -6.42 9.33 -12.94
C TYR A 105 -7.73 9.83 -12.34
N ARG A 106 -8.83 9.20 -12.76
CA ARG A 106 -10.17 9.47 -12.24
C ARG A 106 -10.82 8.16 -11.77
N PRO A 107 -11.65 8.17 -10.72
CA PRO A 107 -12.40 6.99 -10.33
C PRO A 107 -13.34 6.55 -11.46
N ASN A 108 -13.13 5.34 -11.98
CA ASN A 108 -14.03 4.70 -12.92
C ASN A 108 -14.96 3.71 -12.18
N ASN A 109 -16.18 4.16 -11.90
CA ASN A 109 -17.19 3.38 -11.18
C ASN A 109 -17.74 2.17 -11.96
N ASP A 110 -17.45 2.04 -13.26
CA ASP A 110 -17.82 0.86 -14.04
C ASP A 110 -16.83 -0.30 -13.81
N SER A 111 -15.55 0.02 -13.61
CA SER A 111 -14.50 -0.97 -13.37
C SER A 111 -14.17 -1.18 -11.90
N GLY A 112 -14.44 -0.18 -11.05
CA GLY A 112 -14.02 -0.19 -9.65
C GLY A 112 -12.53 0.11 -9.46
N TYR A 113 -11.92 0.88 -10.37
CA TYR A 113 -10.52 1.29 -10.27
C TYR A 113 -10.36 2.79 -10.53
N TYR A 114 -9.27 3.37 -10.04
CA TYR A 114 -8.79 4.64 -10.58
C TYR A 114 -8.13 4.34 -11.92
N GLN A 115 -8.66 4.94 -12.99
CA GLN A 115 -8.20 4.71 -14.35
C GLN A 115 -7.61 5.99 -14.90
N SER A 116 -6.51 5.85 -15.65
CA SER A 116 -5.87 6.95 -16.33
C SER A 116 -6.84 7.65 -17.28
N ILE A 117 -6.64 8.95 -17.47
CA ILE A 117 -7.37 9.75 -18.45
C ILE A 117 -6.39 10.32 -19.48
N ASN A 118 -6.79 10.27 -20.74
CA ASN A 118 -6.08 10.89 -21.84
C ASN A 118 -6.34 12.41 -21.87
N ALA A 119 -5.56 13.13 -22.68
CA ALA A 119 -5.68 14.59 -22.82
C ALA A 119 -7.05 15.05 -23.36
N ASP A 120 -7.74 14.19 -24.11
CA ASP A 120 -9.09 14.41 -24.64
C ASP A 120 -10.21 14.06 -23.63
N GLY A 121 -9.85 13.58 -22.44
CA GLY A 121 -10.79 13.14 -21.41
C GLY A 121 -11.32 11.72 -21.58
N SER A 122 -10.86 10.95 -22.57
CA SER A 122 -11.18 9.52 -22.70
C SER A 122 -10.43 8.70 -21.65
N TRP A 123 -10.94 7.49 -21.36
CA TRP A 123 -10.27 6.55 -20.47
C TRP A 123 -9.00 5.98 -21.14
N GLY A 124 -7.87 6.08 -20.47
CA GLY A 124 -6.65 5.37 -20.83
C GLY A 124 -6.66 3.92 -20.30
N ASP A 125 -5.66 3.13 -20.66
CA ASP A 125 -5.63 1.70 -20.33
C ASP A 125 -5.14 1.40 -18.91
N GLU A 126 -4.37 2.31 -18.31
CA GLU A 126 -3.73 2.10 -17.01
C GLU A 126 -4.75 2.19 -15.87
N LYS A 127 -4.74 1.19 -14.98
CA LYS A 127 -5.58 1.10 -13.78
C LYS A 127 -4.72 0.99 -12.53
N LEU A 128 -4.99 1.83 -11.55
CA LEU A 128 -4.29 1.81 -10.27
C LEU A 128 -4.88 0.76 -9.33
N SER A 129 -4.01 -0.02 -8.70
CA SER A 129 -4.36 -0.89 -7.57
C SER A 129 -4.04 -0.20 -6.24
N PRO A 130 -4.84 -0.42 -5.18
CA PRO A 130 -5.99 -1.31 -5.12
C PRO A 130 -7.25 -0.72 -5.78
N GLY A 131 -8.15 -1.60 -6.23
CA GLY A 131 -9.49 -1.21 -6.66
C GLY A 131 -10.43 -0.95 -5.48
N TYR A 132 -11.65 -0.52 -5.78
CA TYR A 132 -12.74 -0.29 -4.84
C TYR A 132 -14.04 -0.96 -5.30
N THR A 133 -14.90 -1.29 -4.33
CA THR A 133 -16.18 -1.96 -4.61
C THR A 133 -17.14 -1.01 -5.32
N VAL A 134 -17.76 -1.50 -6.40
CA VAL A 134 -18.77 -0.76 -7.18
C VAL A 134 -20.03 -1.59 -7.34
N THR A 135 -21.17 -0.91 -7.51
CA THR A 135 -22.45 -1.56 -7.76
C THR A 135 -22.50 -2.07 -9.20
N ILE A 136 -22.45 -3.38 -9.37
CA ILE A 136 -22.47 -4.05 -10.68
C ILE A 136 -23.86 -4.61 -11.08
N GLY A 137 -24.88 -4.39 -10.25
CA GLY A 137 -26.25 -4.83 -10.51
C GLY A 137 -26.35 -6.34 -10.80
N ALA A 138 -27.08 -6.72 -11.84
CA ALA A 138 -27.28 -8.11 -12.23
C ALA A 138 -26.15 -8.69 -13.11
N LYS A 139 -25.05 -7.96 -13.37
CA LYS A 139 -23.97 -8.40 -14.29
C LYS A 139 -23.42 -9.78 -13.94
N ASN A 140 -23.21 -10.07 -12.65
CA ASN A 140 -22.75 -11.39 -12.21
C ASN A 140 -23.75 -12.51 -12.55
N PHE A 141 -25.05 -12.27 -12.34
CA PHE A 141 -26.08 -13.26 -12.65
C PHE A 141 -26.18 -13.49 -14.16
N ASN A 142 -26.14 -12.42 -14.95
CA ASN A 142 -26.16 -12.51 -16.41
C ASN A 142 -24.95 -13.31 -16.92
N ASN A 143 -23.76 -13.07 -16.37
CA ASN A 143 -22.56 -13.81 -16.74
C ASN A 143 -22.73 -15.32 -16.52
N VAL A 144 -23.33 -15.74 -15.40
CA VAL A 144 -23.63 -17.16 -15.15
C VAL A 144 -24.59 -17.73 -16.20
N LEU A 145 -25.54 -16.91 -16.67
CA LEU A 145 -26.54 -17.32 -17.66
C LEU A 145 -26.07 -17.21 -19.11
N THR A 146 -24.97 -16.52 -19.43
CA THR A 146 -24.52 -16.32 -20.81
C THR A 146 -23.18 -16.96 -21.12
N ASP A 147 -22.32 -17.13 -20.11
CA ASP A 147 -20.98 -17.69 -20.30
C ASP A 147 -21.05 -19.22 -20.42
N ILE A 148 -20.69 -19.73 -21.60
CA ILE A 148 -20.75 -21.15 -21.94
C ILE A 148 -19.89 -22.01 -21.01
N PHE A 149 -18.73 -21.51 -20.58
CA PHE A 149 -17.83 -22.28 -19.69
C PHE A 149 -18.41 -22.36 -18.28
N ILE A 150 -18.98 -21.26 -17.80
CA ILE A 150 -19.66 -21.22 -16.49
C ILE A 150 -20.89 -22.13 -16.52
N GLN A 151 -21.73 -22.02 -17.57
CA GLN A 151 -22.93 -22.84 -17.72
C GLN A 151 -22.63 -24.34 -17.73
N LYS A 152 -21.63 -24.79 -18.50
CA LYS A 152 -21.26 -26.21 -18.60
C LYS A 152 -20.88 -26.78 -17.23
N THR A 153 -20.02 -26.05 -16.51
CA THR A 153 -19.58 -26.45 -15.17
C THR A 153 -20.76 -26.46 -14.20
N PHE A 154 -21.59 -25.42 -14.23
CA PHE A 154 -22.76 -25.30 -13.37
C PHE A 154 -23.76 -26.44 -13.61
N LEU A 155 -24.07 -26.76 -14.88
CA LEU A 155 -25.00 -27.83 -15.22
C LEU A 155 -24.48 -29.21 -14.81
N ALA A 156 -23.18 -29.48 -15.01
CA ALA A 156 -22.56 -30.72 -14.58
C ALA A 156 -22.65 -30.92 -13.06
N ILE A 157 -22.32 -29.89 -12.28
CA ILE A 157 -22.45 -29.91 -10.81
C ILE A 157 -23.92 -30.06 -10.41
N LYS A 158 -24.83 -29.36 -11.07
CA LYS A 158 -26.27 -29.44 -10.78
C LYS A 158 -26.83 -30.84 -10.99
N LEU A 159 -26.50 -31.51 -12.09
CA LEU A 159 -26.95 -32.88 -12.35
C LEU A 159 -26.39 -33.85 -11.30
N PHE A 160 -25.08 -33.81 -11.06
CA PHE A 160 -24.44 -34.65 -10.06
C PHE A 160 -25.04 -34.45 -8.66
N THR A 161 -25.31 -33.21 -8.25
CA THR A 161 -25.88 -32.91 -6.93
C THR A 161 -27.31 -33.39 -6.77
N VAL A 162 -28.14 -33.31 -7.83
CA VAL A 162 -29.50 -33.86 -7.83
C VAL A 162 -29.45 -35.38 -7.75
N ASP A 163 -28.65 -36.04 -8.59
CA ASP A 163 -28.53 -37.50 -8.61
C ASP A 163 -28.05 -38.04 -7.25
N LEU A 164 -27.05 -37.38 -6.65
CA LEU A 164 -26.54 -37.74 -5.33
C LEU A 164 -27.59 -37.53 -4.24
N TYR A 165 -28.35 -36.44 -4.28
CA TYR A 165 -29.40 -36.15 -3.31
C TYR A 165 -30.51 -37.20 -3.36
N ASP A 166 -30.98 -37.54 -4.57
CA ASP A 166 -32.01 -38.55 -4.77
C ASP A 166 -31.54 -39.93 -4.30
N LEU A 167 -30.31 -40.33 -4.63
CA LEU A 167 -29.71 -41.58 -4.15
C LEU A 167 -29.62 -41.61 -2.62
N THR A 168 -29.25 -40.49 -2.00
CA THR A 168 -29.13 -40.37 -0.54
C THR A 168 -30.49 -40.54 0.15
N ILE A 169 -31.55 -39.95 -0.40
CA ILE A 169 -32.92 -40.10 0.13
C ILE A 169 -33.39 -41.55 0.02
N VAL A 170 -33.22 -42.17 -1.15
CA VAL A 170 -33.64 -43.56 -1.37
C VAL A 170 -32.93 -44.49 -0.40
N LEU A 171 -31.61 -44.34 -0.26
CA LEU A 171 -30.82 -45.12 0.68
C LEU A 171 -31.26 -44.89 2.13
N TYR A 172 -31.49 -43.64 2.53
CA TYR A 172 -31.97 -43.30 3.87
C TYR A 172 -33.32 -43.96 4.18
N ILE A 173 -34.29 -43.89 3.26
CA ILE A 173 -35.61 -44.52 3.43
C ILE A 173 -35.46 -46.04 3.52
N TYR A 174 -34.62 -46.65 2.68
CA TYR A 174 -34.37 -48.09 2.70
C TYR A 174 -33.79 -48.56 4.02
N VAL A 175 -32.70 -47.93 4.48
CA VAL A 175 -32.05 -48.23 5.76
C VAL A 175 -33.04 -48.06 6.90
N ARG A 176 -33.79 -46.95 6.93
CA ARG A 176 -34.79 -46.71 7.96
C ARG A 176 -35.85 -47.80 8.00
N LYS A 177 -36.36 -48.27 6.85
CA LYS A 177 -37.37 -49.34 6.81
C LYS A 177 -36.81 -50.71 7.16
N PHE A 178 -35.55 -50.98 6.88
CA PHE A 178 -34.93 -52.28 7.17
C PHE A 178 -34.57 -52.44 8.65
N PHE A 179 -34.22 -51.35 9.34
CA PHE A 179 -33.80 -51.35 10.74
C PHE A 179 -34.86 -50.82 11.73
N ALA A 180 -36.06 -50.49 11.26
CA ALA A 180 -37.22 -50.14 12.10
C ALA A 180 -38.18 -51.33 12.20
#